data_AF-A0A6I9PYE3-F1
#
_entry.id   AF-A0A6I9PYE3-F1
#
_cell.length_a   1.000
_cell.length_b   1.000
_cell.length_c   1.000
_cell.angle_alpha   90.00
_cell.angle_beta   90.00
_cell.angle_gamma   90.00
#
_symmetry.space_group_name_H-M   'P 1'
#
loop_
_entity.id
_entity.type
_entity.pdbx_description
1 polymer ?
#
loop_
_entity_poly.entity_id
_entity_poly.type
_entity_poly.pdbx_seq_one_letter_code
_entity_poly.pdbx_strand_id
1 'polypeptide(L)'
;TPMMEVENFTIFIKNSIRFPTFNYTKGNFLTTITNDYIKTCNFDMVNNTYCPIFKVGDVVRYAQQNFTKLANKGGVIGIKIGWVCDLDKSDDQCNPSYSFTRLDAMSQKNAVSPGYNFRFAKYFKMDNGTEYRTLVKAYAIRFDVLVNGNAGKFNMIPTLINMVAAFTSVGVGTVLCDIILLNFLKGAEQYKAKKFEEGTVCPLPESVFP
;
A
#
# COMPACT_ATOMS: atom_id res chain seq x y z
N THR A 1 -37.30 0.62 1.87
CA THR A 1 -36.58 1.91 2.00
C THR A 1 -35.28 1.67 2.75
N PRO A 2 -34.19 2.39 2.43
CA PRO A 2 -32.92 2.24 3.13
C PRO A 2 -33.03 2.75 4.58
N MET A 3 -32.31 2.09 5.50
CA MET A 3 -32.26 2.49 6.91
C MET A 3 -31.28 3.65 7.08
N MET A 4 -31.80 4.88 7.20
CA MET A 4 -30.97 6.10 7.24
C MET A 4 -30.17 6.24 8.54
N GLU A 5 -30.64 5.63 9.63
CA GLU A 5 -29.95 5.61 10.93
C GLU A 5 -28.55 4.98 10.87
N VAL A 6 -28.30 4.12 9.87
CA VAL A 6 -27.00 3.46 9.64
C VAL A 6 -25.88 4.49 9.39
N GLU A 7 -26.20 5.69 8.92
CA GLU A 7 -25.20 6.77 8.75
C GLU A 7 -24.56 7.18 10.09
N ASN A 8 -25.29 7.04 11.19
CA ASN A 8 -24.84 7.38 12.54
C ASN A 8 -24.23 6.18 13.30
N PHE A 9 -24.18 5.00 12.69
CA PHE A 9 -23.54 3.85 13.31
C PHE A 9 -22.03 4.07 13.41
N THR A 10 -21.42 3.41 14.40
CA THR A 10 -19.99 3.45 14.65
C THR A 10 -19.36 2.09 14.39
N ILE A 11 -18.18 2.11 13.79
CA ILE A 11 -17.33 0.95 13.54
C ILE A 11 -16.13 1.06 14.46
N PHE A 12 -15.94 0.09 15.33
CA PHE A 12 -14.77 -0.01 16.19
C PHE A 12 -13.73 -0.93 15.53
N ILE A 13 -12.55 -0.39 15.18
CA ILE A 13 -11.51 -1.15 14.49
C ILE A 13 -10.32 -1.37 15.41
N LYS A 14 -10.12 -2.61 15.86
CA LYS A 14 -8.93 -3.05 16.60
C LYS A 14 -7.89 -3.68 15.67
N ASN A 15 -6.81 -2.97 15.42
CA ASN A 15 -5.72 -3.42 14.57
C ASN A 15 -4.41 -3.58 15.37
N SER A 16 -3.76 -4.73 15.18
CA SER A 16 -2.42 -5.01 15.69
C SER A 16 -1.56 -5.48 14.51
N ILE A 17 -0.36 -4.91 14.41
CA ILE A 17 0.64 -5.26 13.43
C ILE A 17 1.86 -5.86 14.11
N ARG A 18 2.50 -6.79 13.41
CA ARG A 18 3.78 -7.36 13.81
C ARG A 18 4.69 -7.42 12.58
N PHE A 19 5.90 -6.91 12.72
CA PHE A 19 6.98 -7.09 11.75
C PHE A 19 7.92 -8.18 12.30
N PRO A 20 7.77 -9.46 11.88
CA PRO A 20 8.46 -10.59 12.51
C PRO A 20 9.98 -10.50 12.39
N THR A 21 10.48 -10.03 11.24
CA THR A 21 11.91 -9.85 10.96
C THR A 21 12.62 -8.97 11.99
N PHE A 22 11.93 -7.96 12.53
CA PHE A 22 12.46 -7.03 13.52
C PHE A 22 11.93 -7.27 14.93
N ASN A 23 11.09 -8.31 15.11
CA ASN A 23 10.32 -8.60 16.33
C ASN A 23 9.60 -7.37 16.91
N TYR A 24 9.08 -6.51 16.03
CA TYR A 24 8.39 -5.28 16.41
C TYR A 24 6.87 -5.50 16.36
N THR A 25 6.14 -5.03 17.38
CA THR A 25 4.68 -5.13 17.45
C THR A 25 4.10 -3.78 17.88
N LYS A 26 3.07 -3.33 17.17
CA LYS A 26 2.33 -2.10 17.51
C LYS A 26 0.85 -2.27 17.16
N GLY A 27 0.00 -1.40 17.66
CA GLY A 27 -1.41 -1.36 17.30
C GLY A 27 -1.89 0.06 17.13
N ASN A 28 -3.09 0.22 16.57
CA ASN A 28 -3.73 1.53 16.48
C ASN A 28 -4.28 2.03 17.83
N PHE A 29 -4.16 1.22 18.89
CA PHE A 29 -4.51 1.58 20.27
C PHE A 29 -3.23 1.86 21.04
N LEU A 30 -3.03 3.11 21.43
CA LEU A 30 -1.99 3.47 22.38
C LEU A 30 -2.36 2.91 23.76
N THR A 31 -1.35 2.45 24.50
CA THR A 31 -1.51 1.94 25.87
C THR A 31 -1.98 3.01 26.86
N THR A 32 -1.84 4.28 26.48
CA THR A 32 -2.24 5.46 27.26
C THR A 32 -3.71 5.86 27.09
N ILE A 33 -4.47 5.18 26.22
CA ILE A 33 -5.88 5.51 25.98
C ILE A 33 -6.74 5.11 27.19
N THR A 34 -7.52 6.07 27.69
CA THR A 34 -8.46 5.86 28.81
C THR A 34 -9.86 5.44 28.31
N ASN A 35 -10.64 4.85 29.21
CA ASN A 35 -12.02 4.46 28.91
C ASN A 35 -12.91 5.68 28.55
N ASP A 36 -12.64 6.83 29.15
CA ASP A 36 -13.39 8.06 28.89
C ASP A 36 -13.09 8.65 27.51
N TYR A 37 -11.84 8.49 27.04
CA TYR A 37 -11.48 8.83 25.66
C TYR A 37 -12.25 7.96 24.66
N ILE A 38 -12.31 6.64 24.86
CA ILE A 38 -13.02 5.73 23.94
C ILE A 38 -14.52 6.05 23.88
N LYS A 39 -15.16 6.48 24.97
CA LYS A 39 -16.58 6.81 24.94
C LYS A 39 -16.92 8.07 24.14
N THR A 40 -15.96 8.98 23.97
CA THR A 40 -16.19 10.31 23.43
C THR A 40 -15.45 10.58 22.11
N CYS A 41 -14.40 9.82 21.81
CA CYS A 41 -13.61 10.06 20.62
C CYS A 41 -14.39 9.68 19.36
N ASN A 42 -14.20 10.48 18.31
CA ASN A 42 -14.54 10.13 16.93
C ASN A 42 -13.27 10.29 16.10
N PHE A 43 -13.04 9.34 15.19
CA PHE A 43 -11.92 9.39 14.28
C PHE A 43 -11.95 10.66 13.43
N ASP A 44 -10.81 11.33 13.36
CA ASP A 44 -10.56 12.43 12.44
C ASP A 44 -9.13 12.33 11.90
N MET A 45 -8.96 12.63 10.62
CA MET A 45 -7.66 12.48 9.95
C MET A 45 -6.58 13.42 10.50
N VAL A 46 -6.96 14.56 11.08
CA VAL A 46 -6.04 15.61 11.53
C VAL A 46 -5.95 15.63 13.06
N ASN A 47 -7.10 15.65 13.74
CA ASN A 47 -7.15 15.90 15.18
C ASN A 47 -7.12 14.62 16.02
N ASN A 48 -7.65 13.50 15.51
CA ASN A 48 -7.89 12.28 16.30
C ASN A 48 -7.55 11.00 15.51
N THR A 49 -6.34 10.92 14.95
CA THR A 49 -5.91 9.79 14.10
C THR A 49 -5.85 8.45 14.86
N TYR A 50 -5.67 8.49 16.18
CA TYR A 50 -5.63 7.30 17.05
C TYR A 50 -6.98 6.85 17.58
N CYS A 51 -8.06 7.60 17.33
CA CYS A 51 -9.37 7.15 17.75
C CYS A 51 -9.81 5.96 16.88
N PRO A 52 -10.16 4.81 17.48
CA PRO A 52 -10.51 3.60 16.75
C PRO A 52 -12.00 3.51 16.38
N ILE A 53 -12.78 4.56 16.68
CA ILE A 53 -14.21 4.64 16.44
C ILE A 53 -14.45 5.49 15.20
N PHE A 54 -15.00 4.84 14.18
CA PHE A 54 -15.27 5.45 12.87
C PHE A 54 -16.78 5.55 12.68
N LYS A 55 -17.30 6.76 12.48
CA LYS A 55 -18.69 6.93 12.07
C LYS A 55 -18.89 6.50 10.62
N VAL A 56 -19.93 5.71 10.34
CA VAL A 56 -20.21 5.20 8.99
C VAL A 56 -20.37 6.33 7.97
N GLY A 57 -21.09 7.40 8.31
CA GLY A 57 -21.23 8.57 7.45
C GLY A 57 -19.89 9.23 7.10
N ASP A 58 -18.98 9.34 8.07
CA ASP A 58 -17.65 9.91 7.86
C ASP A 58 -16.80 9.02 6.94
N VAL A 59 -16.82 7.71 7.16
CA VAL A 59 -16.12 6.73 6.29
C VAL A 59 -16.59 6.84 4.84
N VAL A 60 -17.90 6.92 4.62
CA VAL A 60 -18.49 7.06 3.28
C VAL A 60 -18.13 8.42 2.65
N ARG A 61 -18.11 9.48 3.45
CA ARG A 61 -17.69 10.83 3.03
C ARG A 61 -16.22 10.87 2.64
N TYR A 62 -15.33 10.26 3.43
CA TYR A 62 -13.90 10.16 3.12
C TYR A 62 -13.63 9.34 1.85
N ALA A 63 -14.46 8.33 1.57
CA ALA A 63 -14.44 7.60 0.30
C ALA A 63 -15.05 8.38 -0.88
N GLN A 64 -15.43 9.65 -0.70
CA GLN A 64 -16.07 10.53 -1.68
C GLN A 64 -17.36 9.92 -2.27
N GLN A 65 -18.14 9.20 -1.46
CA GLN A 65 -19.40 8.59 -1.86
C GLN A 65 -20.59 9.28 -1.20
N ASN A 66 -21.76 9.16 -1.83
CA ASN A 66 -23.03 9.62 -1.23
C ASN A 66 -23.72 8.46 -0.50
N PHE A 67 -23.97 8.64 0.80
CA PHE A 67 -24.56 7.60 1.66
C PHE A 67 -25.92 7.13 1.15
N THR A 68 -26.85 8.03 0.84
CA THR A 68 -28.20 7.69 0.37
C THR A 68 -28.17 6.84 -0.90
N LYS A 69 -27.29 7.15 -1.86
CA LYS A 69 -27.12 6.35 -3.08
C LYS A 69 -26.53 4.98 -2.77
N LEU A 70 -25.54 4.93 -1.88
CA LEU A 70 -24.88 3.70 -1.48
C LEU A 70 -25.81 2.77 -0.66
N ALA A 71 -26.63 3.32 0.23
CA ALA A 71 -27.59 2.56 1.03
C ALA A 71 -28.71 1.94 0.18
N ASN A 72 -29.10 2.57 -0.92
CA ASN A 72 -30.11 2.03 -1.83
C ASN A 72 -29.60 0.87 -2.69
N LYS A 73 -28.36 0.96 -3.19
CA LYS A 73 -27.81 -0.03 -4.13
C LYS A 73 -26.89 -1.06 -3.46
N GLY A 74 -26.40 -0.76 -2.26
CA GLY A 74 -25.27 -1.42 -1.63
C GLY A 74 -23.94 -1.06 -2.31
N GLY A 75 -22.84 -1.48 -1.70
CA GLY A 75 -21.50 -1.34 -2.26
C GLY A 75 -20.42 -1.84 -1.32
N VAL A 76 -19.16 -1.66 -1.71
CA VAL A 76 -18.01 -2.14 -0.94
C VAL A 76 -17.04 -0.98 -0.69
N ILE A 77 -16.80 -0.68 0.59
CA ILE A 77 -15.88 0.35 1.02
C ILE A 77 -14.65 -0.32 1.65
N GLY A 78 -13.47 0.04 1.15
CA GLY A 78 -12.19 -0.36 1.71
C GLY A 78 -11.69 0.68 2.70
N ILE A 79 -11.42 0.23 3.93
CA ILE A 79 -10.73 1.00 4.97
C ILE A 79 -9.28 0.52 4.98
N LYS A 80 -8.39 1.30 4.37
CA LYS A 80 -6.96 0.98 4.28
C LYS A 80 -6.23 1.56 5.48
N ILE A 81 -5.49 0.70 6.19
CA ILE A 81 -4.62 1.07 7.31
C ILE A 81 -3.18 0.78 6.88
N GLY A 82 -2.43 1.84 6.63
CA GLY A 82 -1.03 1.80 6.22
C GLY A 82 -0.08 1.97 7.40
N TRP A 83 0.90 1.08 7.51
CA TRP A 83 1.97 1.15 8.50
C TRP A 83 3.33 1.21 7.80
N VAL A 84 3.78 2.42 7.45
CA VAL A 84 5.11 2.64 6.89
C VAL A 84 5.99 3.18 8.00
N CYS A 85 6.85 2.31 8.54
CA CYS A 85 7.61 2.61 9.74
C CYS A 85 9.11 2.51 9.51
N ASP A 86 9.80 3.57 9.92
CA ASP A 86 11.25 3.59 10.04
C ASP A 86 11.60 3.23 11.49
N LEU A 87 12.06 2.00 11.71
CA LEU A 87 12.38 1.45 13.02
C LEU A 87 13.74 1.93 13.55
N ASP A 88 14.45 2.78 12.81
CA ASP A 88 15.62 3.49 13.32
C ASP A 88 15.22 4.74 14.14
N LYS A 89 13.96 5.20 13.98
CA LYS A 89 13.39 6.32 14.72
C LYS A 89 12.63 5.87 15.97
N SER A 90 12.12 6.84 16.72
CA SER A 90 11.28 6.59 17.89
C SER A 90 9.99 5.85 17.52
N ASP A 91 9.51 5.01 18.44
CA ASP A 91 8.27 4.26 18.28
C ASP A 91 7.09 5.18 17.92
N ASP A 92 7.02 6.37 18.53
CA ASP A 92 5.97 7.37 18.36
C ASP A 92 5.86 7.96 16.94
N GLN A 93 6.82 7.68 16.05
CA GLN A 93 6.75 8.07 14.64
C GLN A 93 6.14 6.99 13.74
N CYS A 94 6.05 5.76 14.23
CA CYS A 94 5.38 4.65 13.53
C CYS A 94 3.87 4.71 13.79
N ASN A 95 3.17 5.47 12.95
CA ASN A 95 1.75 5.81 13.17
C ASN A 95 0.89 5.27 12.02
N PRO A 96 -0.36 4.86 12.29
CA PRO A 96 -1.24 4.36 11.25
C PRO A 96 -1.71 5.49 10.33
N SER A 97 -1.62 5.26 9.02
CA SER A 97 -2.23 6.11 8.01
C SER A 97 -3.53 5.50 7.51
N TYR A 98 -4.63 6.26 7.55
CA TYR A 98 -5.94 5.78 7.11
C TYR A 98 -6.32 6.35 5.75
N SER A 99 -6.82 5.48 4.87
CA SER A 99 -7.34 5.86 3.56
C SER A 99 -8.64 5.11 3.29
N PHE A 100 -9.60 5.80 2.66
CA PHE A 100 -10.93 5.25 2.40
C PHE A 100 -11.20 5.28 0.90
N THR A 101 -11.71 4.17 0.37
CA THR A 101 -11.98 4.07 -1.06
C THR A 101 -13.14 3.12 -1.34
N ARG A 102 -13.81 3.31 -2.46
CA ARG A 102 -14.82 2.37 -2.94
C ARG A 102 -14.15 1.28 -3.77
N LEU A 103 -14.26 0.02 -3.34
CA LEU A 103 -13.60 -1.11 -4.01
C LEU A 103 -14.42 -1.61 -5.21
N ASP A 104 -15.74 -1.44 -5.20
CA ASP A 104 -16.64 -1.86 -6.28
C ASP A 104 -16.85 -0.76 -7.35
N ALA A 105 -15.81 0.00 -7.68
CA ALA A 105 -15.91 1.12 -8.63
C ALA A 105 -16.40 0.68 -10.03
N MET A 106 -16.07 -0.55 -10.45
CA MET A 106 -16.57 -1.12 -11.72
C MET A 106 -18.07 -1.39 -11.69
N SER A 107 -18.64 -1.70 -10.53
CA SER A 107 -20.07 -1.92 -10.37
C SER A 107 -20.87 -0.65 -10.66
N GLN A 108 -20.33 0.54 -10.37
CA GLN A 108 -20.99 1.80 -10.73
C GLN A 108 -21.17 2.00 -12.24
N LYS A 109 -20.28 1.41 -13.05
CA LYS A 109 -20.29 1.53 -14.51
C LYS A 109 -21.19 0.50 -15.19
N ASN A 110 -21.65 -0.52 -14.45
CA ASN A 110 -22.45 -1.61 -14.99
C ASN A 110 -23.93 -1.43 -14.66
N ALA A 111 -24.78 -1.50 -15.69
CA ALA A 111 -26.23 -1.45 -15.53
C ALA A 111 -26.82 -2.72 -14.88
N VAL A 112 -26.13 -3.87 -15.02
CA VAL A 112 -26.62 -5.19 -14.59
C VAL A 112 -26.43 -5.43 -13.09
N SER A 113 -25.34 -4.92 -12.51
CA SER A 113 -25.04 -5.08 -11.08
C SER A 113 -24.46 -3.79 -10.49
N PRO A 114 -25.31 -2.79 -10.20
CA PRO A 114 -24.87 -1.46 -9.83
C PRO A 114 -24.40 -1.31 -8.37
N GLY A 115 -24.34 -2.40 -7.59
CA GLY A 115 -23.99 -2.39 -6.18
C GLY A 115 -23.85 -3.80 -5.59
N TYR A 116 -24.06 -3.93 -4.28
CA TYR A 116 -23.84 -5.17 -3.52
C TYR A 116 -25.11 -5.62 -2.79
N ASN A 117 -25.58 -6.84 -3.11
CA ASN A 117 -26.74 -7.45 -2.47
C ASN A 117 -26.58 -8.97 -2.37
N PHE A 118 -27.22 -9.57 -1.37
CA PHE A 118 -27.26 -11.02 -1.19
C PHE A 118 -28.63 -11.47 -0.67
N ARG A 119 -28.95 -12.75 -0.85
CA ARG A 119 -30.21 -13.35 -0.36
C ARG A 119 -29.89 -14.41 0.68
N PHE A 120 -30.63 -14.40 1.77
CA PHE A 120 -30.59 -15.46 2.79
C PHE A 120 -32.01 -15.79 3.23
N ALA A 121 -32.22 -17.01 3.71
CA ALA A 121 -33.52 -17.47 4.17
C ALA A 121 -33.45 -17.83 5.65
N LYS A 122 -34.45 -17.39 6.42
CA LYS A 122 -34.71 -17.88 7.77
C LYS A 122 -35.71 -19.02 7.67
N TYR A 123 -35.32 -20.21 8.08
CA TYR A 123 -36.16 -21.40 8.03
C TYR A 123 -36.85 -21.61 9.37
N PHE A 124 -38.11 -22.00 9.32
CA PHE A 124 -38.96 -22.23 10.48
C PHE A 124 -39.81 -23.47 10.25
N LYS A 125 -40.33 -24.04 11.34
CA LYS A 125 -41.19 -25.22 11.29
C LYS A 125 -42.39 -24.97 12.21
N MET A 126 -43.60 -25.21 11.71
CA MET A 126 -44.82 -25.13 12.50
C MET A 126 -45.01 -26.38 13.36
N ASP A 127 -45.83 -26.29 14.41
CA ASP A 127 -46.17 -27.42 15.28
C ASP A 127 -46.85 -28.58 14.53
N ASN A 128 -47.51 -28.29 13.40
CA ASN A 128 -48.09 -29.30 12.51
C ASN A 128 -47.06 -30.02 11.61
N GLY A 129 -45.75 -29.72 11.77
CA GLY A 129 -44.67 -30.31 10.98
C GLY A 129 -44.37 -29.63 9.65
N THR A 130 -45.14 -28.63 9.22
CA THR A 130 -44.94 -27.91 7.96
C THR A 130 -43.73 -26.98 8.04
N GLU A 131 -42.82 -27.10 7.07
CA GLU A 131 -41.66 -26.22 6.93
C GLU A 131 -42.02 -24.96 6.15
N TYR A 132 -41.60 -23.81 6.65
CA TYR A 132 -41.76 -22.53 5.97
C TYR A 132 -40.49 -21.68 6.08
N ARG A 133 -40.32 -20.71 5.19
CA ARG A 133 -39.15 -19.84 5.21
C ARG A 133 -39.50 -18.39 4.91
N THR A 134 -38.77 -17.48 5.55
CA THR A 134 -38.75 -16.06 5.18
C THR A 134 -37.48 -15.80 4.38
N LEU A 135 -37.63 -15.60 3.06
CA LEU A 135 -36.53 -15.20 2.19
C LEU A 135 -36.32 -13.69 2.27
N VAL A 136 -35.11 -13.27 2.60
CA VAL A 136 -34.71 -11.86 2.71
C VAL A 136 -33.66 -11.55 1.65
N LYS A 137 -33.89 -10.49 0.88
CA LYS A 137 -32.88 -9.89 0.00
C LYS A 137 -32.32 -8.64 0.69
N ALA A 138 -31.05 -8.69 1.08
CA ALA A 138 -30.37 -7.58 1.75
C ALA A 138 -29.48 -6.81 0.77
N TYR A 139 -29.63 -5.48 0.75
CA TYR A 139 -28.69 -4.56 0.15
C TYR A 139 -27.81 -4.02 1.27
N ALA A 140 -26.49 -4.15 1.13
CA ALA A 140 -25.58 -3.89 2.23
C ALA A 140 -24.36 -3.10 1.78
N ILE A 141 -23.77 -2.38 2.72
CA ILE A 141 -22.44 -1.79 2.59
C ILE A 141 -21.47 -2.75 3.26
N ARG A 142 -20.56 -3.33 2.48
CA ARG A 142 -19.48 -4.16 3.01
C ARG A 142 -18.27 -3.28 3.30
N PHE A 143 -17.74 -3.39 4.51
CA PHE A 143 -16.50 -2.71 4.91
C PHE A 143 -15.37 -3.75 4.96
N ASP A 144 -14.37 -3.59 4.10
CA ASP A 144 -13.18 -4.43 4.09
C ASP A 144 -12.03 -3.63 4.72
N VAL A 145 -11.49 -4.11 5.85
CA VAL A 145 -10.33 -3.48 6.49
C VAL A 145 -9.06 -4.08 5.91
N LEU A 146 -8.33 -3.30 5.11
CA LEU A 146 -7.10 -3.70 4.45
C LEU A 146 -5.91 -3.14 5.22
N VAL A 147 -5.09 -4.01 5.79
CA VAL A 147 -3.94 -3.60 6.59
C VAL A 147 -2.68 -3.92 5.80
N ASN A 148 -1.94 -2.88 5.42
CA ASN A 148 -0.68 -3.01 4.70
C ASN A 148 0.41 -2.27 5.48
N GLY A 149 1.64 -2.77 5.42
CA GLY A 149 2.74 -2.08 6.05
C GLY A 149 4.09 -2.53 5.54
N ASN A 150 5.06 -1.65 5.64
CA ASN A 150 6.47 -1.93 5.41
C ASN A 150 7.28 -1.30 6.53
N ALA A 151 8.26 -2.05 7.03
CA ALA A 151 9.17 -1.57 8.05
C ALA A 151 10.61 -1.64 7.53
N GLY A 152 11.34 -0.54 7.70
CA GLY A 152 12.78 -0.48 7.49
C GLY A 152 13.48 -0.41 8.83
N LYS A 153 14.63 -1.08 8.93
CA LYS A 153 15.58 -0.90 10.03
C LYS A 153 16.99 -0.97 9.44
N PHE A 154 17.90 -0.17 9.94
CA PHE A 154 19.29 -0.16 9.52
C PHE A 154 19.89 -1.56 9.64
N ASN A 155 20.55 -1.99 8.56
CA ASN A 155 21.31 -3.22 8.52
C ASN A 155 22.60 -3.00 7.73
N MET A 156 23.72 -3.44 8.29
CA MET A 156 25.04 -3.28 7.71
C MET A 156 25.19 -3.97 6.34
N ILE A 157 24.57 -5.14 6.15
CA ILE A 157 24.70 -5.93 4.92
C ILE A 157 24.18 -5.18 3.68
N PRO A 158 22.91 -4.73 3.62
CA PRO A 158 22.42 -3.96 2.47
C PRO A 158 23.13 -2.61 2.31
N THR A 159 23.57 -1.98 3.41
CA THR A 159 24.36 -0.74 3.33
C THR A 159 25.69 -0.97 2.61
N LEU A 160 26.43 -2.04 2.95
CA LEU A 160 27.69 -2.37 2.27
C LEU A 160 27.49 -2.71 0.79
N ILE A 161 26.45 -3.49 0.45
CA ILE A 161 26.13 -3.82 -0.94
C ILE A 161 25.84 -2.54 -1.74
N ASN A 162 25.02 -1.63 -1.18
CA ASN A 162 24.72 -0.36 -1.82
C ASN A 162 25.95 0.54 -1.96
N MET A 163 26.87 0.53 -0.99
CA MET A 163 28.13 1.27 -1.07
C MET A 163 29.04 0.73 -2.18
N VAL A 164 29.18 -0.59 -2.29
CA VAL A 164 29.94 -1.25 -3.38
C VAL A 164 29.32 -0.94 -4.75
N ALA A 165 27.99 -1.02 -4.85
CA ALA A 165 27.28 -0.69 -6.08
C ALA A 165 27.47 0.79 -6.47
N ALA A 166 27.43 1.70 -5.49
CA ALA A 166 27.68 3.12 -5.71
C ALA A 166 29.10 3.38 -6.23
N PHE A 167 30.13 2.82 -5.60
CA PHE A 167 31.52 2.99 -6.06
C PHE A 167 31.76 2.39 -7.44
N THR A 168 31.21 1.22 -7.72
CA THR A 168 31.33 0.58 -9.04
C THR A 168 30.65 1.43 -10.12
N SER A 169 29.54 2.08 -9.78
CA SER A 169 28.78 2.94 -10.71
C SER A 169 29.51 4.22 -11.11
N VAL A 170 30.46 4.72 -10.29
CA VAL A 170 31.27 5.91 -10.63
C VAL A 170 32.08 5.69 -11.91
N GLY A 171 32.49 4.45 -12.19
CA GLY A 171 33.23 4.10 -13.41
C GLY A 171 32.45 4.35 -14.72
N VAL A 172 31.12 4.43 -14.68
CA VAL A 172 30.32 4.76 -15.88
C VAL A 172 30.63 6.17 -16.39
N GLY A 173 30.99 7.09 -15.48
CA GLY A 173 31.35 8.46 -15.84
C GLY A 173 32.60 8.53 -16.72
N THR A 174 33.58 7.64 -16.52
CA THR A 174 34.83 7.68 -17.31
C THR A 174 34.60 7.32 -18.76
N VAL A 175 33.63 6.46 -19.07
CA VAL A 175 33.26 6.11 -20.45
C VAL A 175 32.72 7.35 -21.17
N LEU A 176 31.83 8.12 -20.51
CA LEU A 176 31.30 9.36 -21.08
C LEU A 176 32.40 10.41 -21.24
N CYS A 177 33.26 10.58 -20.22
CA CYS A 177 34.39 11.49 -20.28
C CYS A 177 35.35 11.13 -21.43
N ASP A 178 35.62 9.85 -21.65
CA ASP A 178 36.45 9.37 -22.76
C ASP A 178 35.83 9.71 -24.12
N ILE A 179 34.51 9.52 -24.29
CA ILE A 179 33.82 9.88 -25.55
C ILE A 179 33.96 11.38 -25.83
N ILE A 180 33.74 12.23 -24.81
CA ILE A 180 33.83 13.69 -24.94
C ILE A 180 35.27 14.10 -25.26
N LEU A 181 36.24 13.59 -24.51
CA LEU A 181 37.65 13.97 -24.59
C LEU A 181 38.29 13.54 -25.91
N LEU A 182 37.95 12.36 -26.42
CA LEU A 182 38.53 11.81 -27.63
C LEU A 182 37.84 12.25 -28.93
N ASN A 183 36.60 12.75 -28.88
CA ASN A 183 35.86 13.09 -30.11
C ASN A 183 35.43 14.57 -30.22
N PHE A 184 35.25 15.28 -29.11
CA PHE A 184 34.63 16.61 -29.12
C PHE A 184 35.58 17.74 -28.69
N LEU A 185 36.76 17.45 -28.13
CA LEU A 185 37.74 18.47 -27.78
C LEU A 185 38.68 18.81 -28.95
N LYS A 186 39.02 20.10 -29.10
CA LYS A 186 39.91 20.60 -30.17
C LYS A 186 41.32 19.98 -30.18
N GLY A 187 41.75 19.38 -29.06
CA GLY A 187 43.02 18.66 -28.91
C GLY A 187 42.90 17.14 -28.96
N ALA A 188 41.77 16.59 -29.41
CA ALA A 188 41.45 15.15 -29.38
C ALA A 188 42.57 14.25 -29.93
N GLU A 189 43.22 14.63 -31.03
CA GLU A 189 44.30 13.84 -31.64
C GLU A 189 45.53 13.70 -30.72
N GLN A 190 45.87 14.74 -29.94
CA GLN A 190 46.95 14.65 -28.94
C GLN A 190 46.59 13.71 -27.79
N TYR A 191 45.32 13.68 -27.39
CA TYR A 191 44.85 12.77 -26.34
C TYR A 191 44.77 11.32 -26.82
N LYS A 192 44.35 11.08 -28.08
CA LYS A 192 44.38 9.74 -28.70
C LYS A 192 45.80 9.19 -28.78
N ALA A 193 46.76 10.00 -29.23
CA ALA A 193 48.17 9.60 -29.35
C ALA A 193 48.82 9.28 -27.99
N LYS A 194 48.35 9.87 -26.89
CA LYS A 194 48.83 9.53 -25.53
C LYS A 194 48.10 8.34 -24.90
N LYS A 195 46.86 8.05 -25.31
CA LYS A 195 46.03 6.99 -24.71
C LYS A 195 46.18 5.65 -25.42
N PHE A 196 46.36 5.66 -26.74
CA PHE A 196 46.46 4.45 -27.56
C PHE A 196 47.89 4.25 -28.04
N GLU A 197 48.42 3.05 -27.83
CA GLU A 197 49.67 2.58 -28.43
C GLU A 197 49.30 1.51 -29.47
N GLU A 198 49.63 1.76 -30.74
CA GLU A 198 49.29 0.86 -31.85
C GLU A 198 50.26 -0.32 -31.88
N GLY A 199 49.76 -1.52 -31.56
CA GLY A 199 50.52 -2.77 -31.72
C GLY A 199 50.31 -3.38 -33.11
N THR A 200 51.39 -3.69 -33.81
CA THR A 200 51.35 -4.52 -35.02
C THR A 200 51.38 -5.99 -34.61
N VAL A 201 50.32 -6.75 -34.92
CA VAL A 201 50.37 -8.22 -34.77
C VAL A 201 51.25 -8.75 -35.90
N CYS A 202 52.46 -9.21 -35.57
CA CYS A 202 53.29 -9.92 -36.54
C CYS A 202 52.56 -11.19 -37.02
N PRO A 203 52.38 -11.40 -38.34
CA PRO A 203 52.02 -12.72 -38.83
C PRO A 203 53.13 -13.70 -38.42
N LEU A 204 52.76 -14.80 -37.77
CA LEU A 204 53.69 -15.92 -37.56
C LEU A 204 54.18 -16.39 -38.94
N PRO A 205 55.49 -16.56 -39.17
CA PRO A 205 55.96 -17.06 -40.45
C PRO A 205 55.43 -18.47 -40.67
N GLU A 206 54.75 -18.70 -41.80
CA GLU A 206 54.47 -20.04 -42.30
C GLU A 206 55.81 -20.76 -42.43
N SER A 207 56.00 -21.80 -41.63
CA SER A 207 57.15 -22.69 -41.72
C SER A 207 57.10 -23.41 -43.07
N VAL A 208 57.87 -22.93 -44.04
CA VAL A 208 58.21 -23.68 -45.25
C VAL A 208 59.17 -24.79 -44.84
N PHE A 209 58.64 -26.01 -44.69
CA PHE A 209 59.46 -27.22 -44.62
C PHE A 209 59.76 -27.69 -46.05
N PRO A 210 61.04 -27.95 -46.42
CA PRO A 210 61.38 -28.70 -47.62
C PRO A 210 61.04 -30.19 -47.49
#